data_AF-Q0AEA1-F1
#
_entry.id   AF-Q0AEA1-F1
#
_cell.length_a   1.000
_cell.length_b   1.000
_cell.length_c   1.000
_cell.angle_alpha   90.00
_cell.angle_beta   90.00
_cell.angle_gamma   90.00
#
_symmetry.space_group_name_H-M   'P 1'
#
loop_
_entity.id
_entity.type
_entity.pdbx_description
1 polymer ?
#
loop_
_entity_poly.entity_id
_entity_poly.type
_entity_poly.pdbx_seq_one_letter_code
_entity_poly.pdbx_strand_id
1 'polypeptide(L)'
;MQHLEAVRNILGDVLNLGERKHALTADSVLLGNIPELDSMAVVNVITALEEYFDFSVDDDEISAQTFETLGSLALFVEYKLSH
;
A
#
# COMPACT_ATOMS: atom_id res chain seq x y z
N MET A 1 6.57 -7.73 -10.49
CA MET A 1 5.75 -7.40 -9.31
C MET A 1 4.35 -7.92 -9.56
N GLN A 2 4.05 -9.14 -9.09
CA GLN A 2 2.78 -9.81 -9.35
C GLN A 2 1.60 -9.14 -8.60
N HIS A 3 1.88 -8.32 -7.58
CA HIS A 3 0.86 -7.77 -6.67
C HIS A 3 0.69 -6.24 -6.73
N LEU A 4 1.45 -5.53 -7.56
CA LEU A 4 1.39 -4.06 -7.62
C LEU A 4 0.00 -3.53 -7.98
N GLU A 5 -0.69 -4.17 -8.92
CA GLU A 5 -2.01 -3.73 -9.36
C GLU A 5 -3.09 -3.94 -8.29
N ALA A 6 -2.98 -5.01 -7.51
CA ALA A 6 -3.85 -5.28 -6.36
C ALA A 6 -3.62 -4.24 -5.26
N VAL A 7 -2.36 -4.00 -4.87
CA VAL A 7 -2.00 -2.98 -3.87
C VAL A 7 -2.50 -1.60 -4.28
N ARG A 8 -2.31 -1.22 -5.55
CA ARG A 8 -2.82 0.03 -6.12
C ARG A 8 -4.34 0.13 -6.06
N ASN A 9 -5.04 -0.95 -6.33
CA ASN A 9 -6.50 -0.97 -6.25
C ASN A 9 -6.99 -0.77 -4.83
N ILE A 10 -6.39 -1.47 -3.86
CA ILE A 10 -6.71 -1.35 -2.44
C ILE A 10 -6.42 0.07 -1.95
N LEU A 11 -5.24 0.61 -2.27
CA LEU A 11 -4.88 1.98 -1.91
C LEU A 11 -5.90 2.98 -2.47
N GLY A 12 -6.27 2.80 -3.73
CA GLY A 12 -7.23 3.68 -4.40
C GLY A 12 -8.66 3.57 -3.86
N ASP A 13 -9.03 2.42 -3.31
CA ASP A 13 -10.32 2.21 -2.65
C ASP A 13 -10.34 2.84 -1.26
N VAL A 14 -9.35 2.51 -0.42
CA VAL A 14 -9.21 3.04 0.96
C VAL A 14 -9.08 4.55 0.97
N LEU A 15 -8.23 5.09 0.09
CA LEU A 15 -7.97 6.53 0.00
C LEU A 15 -8.97 7.26 -0.91
N ASN A 16 -9.95 6.55 -1.48
CA ASN A 16 -10.95 7.13 -2.40
C ASN A 16 -10.33 7.93 -3.56
N LEU A 17 -9.20 7.46 -4.11
CA LEU A 17 -8.46 8.14 -5.18
C LEU A 17 -9.19 8.08 -6.53
N GLY A 18 -10.16 7.18 -6.69
CA GLY A 18 -10.92 7.02 -7.93
C GLY A 18 -10.01 6.72 -9.11
N GLU A 19 -10.02 7.59 -10.14
CA GLU A 19 -9.16 7.46 -11.31
C GLU A 19 -7.69 7.81 -11.05
N ARG A 20 -7.34 8.51 -9.97
CA ARG A 20 -5.94 8.89 -9.69
C ARG A 20 -5.04 7.68 -9.44
N LYS A 21 -5.60 6.58 -8.90
CA LYS A 21 -4.85 5.31 -8.77
C LYS A 21 -4.31 4.85 -10.13
N HIS A 22 -5.10 5.05 -11.19
CA HIS A 22 -4.72 5.33 -12.60
C HIS A 22 -3.23 5.54 -12.91
N ALA A 23 -2.74 6.62 -12.33
CA ALA A 23 -1.47 7.24 -12.64
C ALA A 23 -0.35 6.78 -11.70
N LEU A 24 -0.67 6.00 -10.66
CA LEU A 24 0.32 5.47 -9.72
C LEU A 24 1.09 4.32 -10.36
N THR A 25 2.40 4.46 -10.40
CA THR A 25 3.35 3.46 -10.89
C THR A 25 4.23 2.99 -9.72
N ALA A 26 5.06 1.95 -9.93
CA ALA A 26 5.96 1.44 -8.89
C ALA A 26 6.87 2.53 -8.30
N ASP A 27 7.33 3.47 -9.13
CA ASP A 27 8.20 4.58 -8.75
C ASP A 27 7.42 5.78 -8.17
N SER A 28 6.08 5.72 -8.20
CA SER A 28 5.26 6.80 -7.65
C SER A 28 5.34 6.81 -6.14
N VAL A 29 5.84 7.93 -5.61
CA VAL A 29 5.81 8.24 -4.19
C VAL A 29 4.37 8.30 -3.71
N LEU A 30 4.08 7.65 -2.59
CA LEU A 30 2.77 7.68 -1.93
C LEU A 30 2.81 8.70 -0.79
N LEU A 31 3.73 8.53 0.15
CA LEU A 31 3.93 9.43 1.29
C LEU A 31 4.37 10.83 0.84
N GLY A 32 3.56 11.84 1.14
CA GLY A 32 3.80 13.23 0.77
C GLY A 32 3.31 13.63 -0.62
N ASN A 33 3.03 12.67 -1.51
CA ASN A 33 2.42 12.94 -2.81
C ASN A 33 0.88 12.75 -2.76
N ILE A 34 0.40 11.86 -1.89
CA ILE A 34 -1.01 11.65 -1.63
C ILE A 34 -1.36 12.31 -0.30
N PRO A 35 -2.04 13.48 -0.31
CA PRO A 35 -2.42 14.16 0.92
C PRO A 35 -3.41 13.37 1.77
N GLU A 36 -4.15 12.43 1.17
CA GLU A 36 -5.09 11.54 1.85
C GLU A 36 -4.40 10.44 2.67
N LEU A 37 -3.11 10.16 2.42
CA LEU A 37 -2.34 9.16 3.14
C LEU A 37 -1.80 9.73 4.46
N ASP A 38 -2.69 9.89 5.43
CA ASP A 38 -2.39 10.29 6.81
C ASP A 38 -2.06 9.10 7.73
N SER A 39 -1.61 9.38 8.96
CA SER A 39 -1.31 8.37 9.99
C SER A 39 -2.46 7.38 10.25
N MET A 40 -3.73 7.81 10.12
CA MET A 40 -4.90 6.92 10.25
C MET A 40 -5.19 6.13 8.98
N ALA A 41 -4.89 6.71 7.82
CA ALA A 41 -5.11 6.05 6.54
C ALA A 41 -4.13 4.88 6.32
N VAL A 42 -2.89 5.01 6.81
CA VAL A 42 -1.89 3.93 6.81
C VAL A 42 -2.44 2.68 7.50
N VAL A 43 -3.02 2.82 8.69
CA VAL A 43 -3.62 1.70 9.42
C VAL A 43 -4.74 1.05 8.61
N ASN A 44 -5.64 1.84 8.02
CA ASN A 44 -6.73 1.31 7.19
C ASN A 44 -6.21 0.58 5.94
N VAL A 45 -5.17 1.11 5.28
CA VAL A 45 -4.55 0.46 4.12
C VAL A 45 -3.96 -0.89 4.53
N ILE A 46 -3.28 -0.95 5.67
CA ILE A 46 -2.68 -2.19 6.17
C ILE A 46 -3.74 -3.23 6.47
N THR A 47 -4.78 -2.85 7.21
CA THR A 47 -5.90 -3.75 7.50
C THR A 47 -6.54 -4.26 6.19
N ALA A 48 -6.74 -3.39 5.19
CA ALA A 48 -7.28 -3.81 3.91
C ALA A 48 -6.34 -4.74 3.13
N LEU A 49 -5.02 -4.56 3.24
CA LEU A 49 -4.03 -5.47 2.67
C LEU A 49 -4.05 -6.82 3.39
N GLU A 50 -4.06 -6.83 4.71
CA GLU A 50 -4.14 -8.03 5.54
C GLU A 50 -5.38 -8.87 5.18
N GLU A 51 -6.55 -8.23 5.09
CA GLU A 51 -7.80 -8.91 4.70
C GLU A 51 -7.81 -9.38 3.25
N TYR A 52 -7.22 -8.63 2.31
CA TYR A 52 -7.23 -9.01 0.90
C TYR A 52 -6.28 -10.18 0.59
N PHE A 53 -5.11 -10.18 1.22
CA PHE A 53 -4.04 -11.14 0.97
C PHE A 53 -3.95 -12.25 2.03
N ASP A 54 -4.82 -12.21 3.05
CA ASP A 54 -4.90 -13.19 4.15
C ASP A 54 -3.56 -13.37 4.89
N PHE A 55 -2.86 -12.25 5.15
CA PHE A 55 -1.61 -12.21 5.92
C PHE A 55 -1.71 -11.20 7.07
N SER A 56 -0.75 -11.23 7.98
CA SER A 56 -0.68 -10.24 9.06
C SER A 56 0.63 -9.45 9.05
N VAL A 57 0.52 -8.14 9.30
CA VAL A 57 1.62 -7.18 9.38
C VAL A 57 1.85 -6.80 10.84
N ASP A 58 3.08 -6.95 11.32
CA ASP A 58 3.42 -6.51 12.68
C ASP A 58 3.67 -5.00 12.71
N ASP A 59 3.32 -4.33 13.81
CA ASP A 59 3.47 -2.88 13.97
C ASP A 59 4.94 -2.43 13.80
N ASP A 60 5.90 -3.28 14.18
CA ASP A 60 7.33 -3.01 14.02
C ASP A 60 7.77 -2.99 12.53
N GLU A 61 7.04 -3.70 11.65
CA GLU A 61 7.27 -3.71 10.20
C GLU A 61 6.63 -2.49 9.51
N ILE A 62 5.72 -1.80 10.18
CA ILE A 62 5.00 -0.64 9.66
C ILE A 62 5.90 0.59 9.79
N SER A 63 6.56 0.95 8.69
CA SER A 63 7.39 2.15 8.63
C SER A 63 7.05 3.01 7.43
N ALA A 64 7.32 4.32 7.56
CA ALA A 64 7.17 5.29 6.47
C ALA A 64 7.92 4.87 5.19
N GLN A 65 9.01 4.10 5.32
CA GLN A 65 9.78 3.58 4.19
C GLN A 65 9.00 2.53 3.37
N THR A 66 8.18 1.70 4.01
CA THR A 66 7.32 0.71 3.34
C THR A 66 6.23 1.40 2.51
N PHE A 67 5.74 2.54 2.99
CA PHE A 67 4.74 3.39 2.34
C PHE A 67 5.35 4.52 1.50
N GLU A 68 6.66 4.51 1.27
CA GLU A 68 7.32 5.58 0.52
C GLU A 68 6.86 5.57 -0.94
N THR A 69 6.84 4.39 -1.57
CA THR A 69 6.41 4.21 -2.96
C THR A 69 5.48 3.01 -3.08
N LEU A 70 4.70 2.99 -4.17
CA LEU A 70 3.85 1.85 -4.49
C LEU A 70 4.68 0.56 -4.71
N GLY A 71 5.87 0.69 -5.29
CA GLY A 71 6.80 -0.42 -5.49
C GLY A 71 7.29 -1.00 -4.17
N SER A 72 7.67 -0.16 -3.20
CA SER A 72 8.07 -0.61 -1.86
C SER A 72 6.95 -1.41 -1.17
N LEU A 73 5.72 -0.90 -1.23
CA LEU A 73 4.57 -1.58 -0.63
C LEU A 73 4.25 -2.91 -1.33
N ALA A 74 4.32 -2.95 -2.66
CA ALA A 74 4.12 -4.18 -3.42
C ALA A 74 5.20 -5.23 -3.13
N LEU A 75 6.46 -4.82 -3.01
CA LEU A 75 7.57 -5.70 -2.64
C LEU A 75 7.41 -6.23 -1.21
N PHE A 76 6.95 -5.39 -0.29
CA PHE A 76 6.65 -5.81 1.08
C PHE A 76 5.58 -6.90 1.12
N VAL A 77 4.48 -6.73 0.38
CA VAL A 77 3.43 -7.76 0.25
C VAL A 77 3.98 -9.04 -0.39
N GLU A 78 4.75 -8.93 -1.48
CA GLU A 78 5.40 -10.08 -2.13
C GLU A 78 6.31 -10.84 -1.15
N TYR A 79 7.04 -10.12 -0.30
CA TYR A 79 7.89 -10.71 0.74
C TYR A 79 7.06 -11.48 1.78
N LYS A 80 5.97 -10.88 2.27
CA LYS A 80 5.08 -11.50 3.27
C LYS A 80 4.33 -12.72 2.74
N LEU A 81 3.98 -12.74 1.46
CA LEU A 81 3.32 -13.90 0.84
C LEU A 81 4.28 -15.04 0.49
N SER A 82 5.57 -14.73 0.36
CA SER A 82 6.61 -15.72 0.04
C SER A 82 7.16 -16.41 1.28
N HIS A 83 6.78 -15.96 2.48
CA HIS A 83 7.37 -16.38 3.76
C HIS A 83 6.32 -16.85 4.76
#